data_AF-A0A1V6DNC9-F1
#
_entry.id   AF-A0A1V6DNC9-F1
#
_cell.length_a   1.000
_cell.length_b   1.000
_cell.length_c   1.000
_cell.angle_alpha   90.00
_cell.angle_beta   90.00
_cell.angle_gamma   90.00
#
_symmetry.space_group_name_H-M   'P 1'
#
loop_
_entity.id
_entity.type
_entity.pdbx_description
1 polymer ?
#
loop_
_entity_poly.entity_id
_entity_poly.type
_entity_poly.pdbx_seq_one_letter_code
_entity_poly.pdbx_strand_id
1 'polypeptide(L)'
;MVKLTDYTAEKVRTLCTGPEDLRARWIDNDERAEIIRQLAERGIDFPSVAIQAGKPDTDPFDLLCHLAFNAPLLTRRQRADRVKKQETNFFRFFSPEAREILEDLLEKYAADGEIQFTLPDVLKVPPISQHGNVNEIVGKFGGADQLRAAVNQLQSLLYAA
;
A
#
# COMPACT_ATOMS: atom_id res chain seq x y z
N MET A 1 -1.43 -31.79 6.76
CA MET A 1 -1.77 -30.40 7.12
C MET A 1 -1.22 -29.52 6.02
N VAL A 2 -2.08 -28.82 5.27
CA VAL A 2 -1.63 -27.88 4.23
C VAL A 2 -1.07 -26.65 4.96
N LYS A 3 0.11 -26.16 4.55
CA LYS A 3 0.68 -24.94 5.14
C LYS A 3 -0.18 -23.75 4.72
N LEU A 4 -0.39 -22.76 5.60
CA LEU A 4 -1.17 -21.56 5.26
C LEU A 4 -0.63 -20.85 4.02
N THR A 5 0.70 -20.88 3.82
CA THR A 5 1.38 -20.34 2.65
C THR A 5 0.95 -21.02 1.34
N ASP A 6 0.82 -22.35 1.34
CA ASP A 6 0.42 -23.13 0.16
C ASP A 6 -1.07 -22.91 -0.15
N TYR A 7 -1.90 -22.87 0.89
CA TYR A 7 -3.32 -22.54 0.78
C TYR A 7 -3.53 -21.12 0.23
N THR A 8 -2.78 -20.15 0.73
CA THR A 8 -2.84 -18.76 0.25
C THR A 8 -2.45 -18.68 -1.22
N ALA A 9 -1.34 -19.34 -1.61
CA ALA A 9 -0.91 -19.40 -3.00
C ALA A 9 -1.98 -19.96 -3.93
N GLU A 10 -2.66 -21.04 -3.52
CA GLU A 10 -3.76 -21.62 -4.29
C GLU A 10 -4.90 -20.61 -4.47
N LYS A 11 -5.35 -19.95 -3.39
CA LYS A 11 -6.46 -19.00 -3.48
C LYS A 11 -6.13 -17.78 -4.31
N VAL A 12 -4.92 -17.24 -4.22
CA VAL A 12 -4.48 -16.14 -5.09
C VAL A 12 -4.56 -16.55 -6.57
N ARG A 13 -4.11 -17.75 -6.94
CA ARG A 13 -4.20 -18.26 -8.32
C ARG A 13 -5.64 -18.47 -8.80
N THR A 14 -6.61 -18.62 -7.89
CA THR A 14 -8.03 -18.64 -8.27
C THR A 14 -8.62 -17.24 -8.49
N LEU A 15 -8.05 -16.21 -7.84
CA LEU A 15 -8.52 -14.83 -7.93
C LEU A 15 -7.87 -14.07 -9.09
N CYS A 16 -6.61 -14.37 -9.41
CA CYS A 16 -5.83 -13.66 -10.42
C CYS A 16 -5.06 -14.65 -11.30
N THR A 17 -5.00 -14.39 -12.60
CA THR A 17 -4.35 -15.29 -13.57
C THR A 17 -2.83 -15.23 -13.55
N GLY A 18 -2.25 -14.21 -12.92
CA GLY A 18 -0.81 -13.99 -12.84
C GLY A 18 -0.44 -12.75 -12.02
N PRO A 19 0.86 -12.45 -11.88
CA PRO A 19 1.33 -11.30 -11.11
C PRO A 19 0.92 -9.96 -11.74
N GLU A 20 0.84 -9.87 -13.07
CA GLU A 20 0.40 -8.65 -13.77
C GLU A 20 -1.09 -8.36 -13.55
N ASP A 21 -1.94 -9.39 -13.59
CA ASP A 21 -3.35 -9.29 -13.27
C ASP A 21 -3.53 -8.86 -11.81
N LEU A 22 -2.87 -9.55 -10.88
CA LEU A 22 -2.89 -9.15 -9.47
C LEU A 22 -2.42 -7.70 -9.28
N ARG A 23 -1.38 -7.23 -9.99
CA ARG A 23 -0.89 -5.85 -9.90
C ARG A 23 -1.93 -4.84 -10.39
N ALA A 24 -2.52 -5.08 -11.56
CA ALA A 24 -3.54 -4.19 -12.12
C ALA A 24 -4.70 -3.98 -11.15
N ARG A 25 -5.16 -5.08 -10.55
CA ARG A 25 -6.24 -5.08 -9.55
C ARG A 25 -5.80 -4.50 -8.20
N TRP A 26 -4.52 -4.61 -7.84
CA TRP A 26 -4.00 -4.08 -6.57
C TRP A 26 -3.75 -2.57 -6.59
N ILE A 27 -3.50 -1.99 -7.77
CA ILE A 27 -3.36 -0.54 -7.97
C ILE A 27 -4.72 0.15 -7.75
N ASP A 28 -5.80 -0.47 -8.22
CA ASP A 28 -7.17 0.01 -7.97
C ASP A 28 -7.58 -0.25 -6.51
N ASN A 29 -8.07 0.78 -5.83
CA ASN A 29 -8.37 0.69 -4.39
C ASN A 29 -9.57 -0.23 -4.11
N ASP A 30 -10.59 -0.17 -4.95
CA ASP A 30 -11.83 -0.93 -4.76
C ASP A 30 -11.57 -2.41 -5.07
N GLU A 31 -10.85 -2.71 -6.15
CA GLU A 31 -10.47 -4.08 -6.47
C GLU A 31 -9.48 -4.68 -5.46
N ARG A 32 -8.52 -3.88 -4.97
CA ARG A 32 -7.63 -4.30 -3.89
C ARG A 32 -8.41 -4.64 -2.63
N ALA A 33 -9.33 -3.76 -2.20
CA ALA A 33 -10.17 -4.00 -1.03
C ALA A 33 -10.99 -5.28 -1.19
N GLU A 34 -11.49 -5.54 -2.39
CA GLU A 34 -12.22 -6.77 -2.71
C GLU A 34 -11.33 -8.03 -2.64
N ILE A 35 -10.11 -7.99 -3.16
CA ILE A 35 -9.14 -9.11 -3.02
C ILE A 35 -8.85 -9.38 -1.54
N ILE A 36 -8.58 -8.33 -0.77
CA ILE A 36 -8.29 -8.42 0.67
C ILE A 36 -9.49 -9.05 1.39
N ARG A 37 -10.72 -8.59 1.12
CA ARG A 37 -11.95 -9.14 1.70
C ARG A 37 -12.12 -10.61 1.37
N GLN A 38 -11.98 -11.00 0.11
CA GLN A 38 -12.15 -12.39 -0.32
C GLN A 38 -11.11 -13.33 0.31
N LEU A 39 -9.88 -12.89 0.51
CA LEU A 39 -8.85 -13.65 1.23
C LEU A 39 -9.20 -13.75 2.72
N ALA A 40 -9.61 -12.66 3.36
CA ALA A 40 -10.00 -12.64 4.77
C ALA A 40 -11.19 -13.57 5.06
N GLU A 41 -12.21 -13.59 4.19
CA GLU A 41 -13.36 -14.52 4.30
C GLU A 41 -12.97 -16.00 4.25
N ARG A 42 -11.79 -16.29 3.70
CA ARG A 42 -11.21 -17.64 3.63
C ARG A 42 -10.23 -17.92 4.77
N GLY A 43 -10.17 -17.03 5.77
CA GLY A 43 -9.28 -17.13 6.92
C GLY A 43 -7.82 -16.79 6.60
N ILE A 44 -7.55 -16.05 5.52
CA ILE A 44 -6.21 -15.63 5.13
C ILE A 44 -6.00 -14.20 5.62
N ASP A 45 -5.23 -14.04 6.69
CA ASP A 45 -4.75 -12.75 7.18
C ASP A 45 -3.26 -12.54 6.83
N PHE A 46 -2.92 -11.38 6.28
CA PHE A 46 -1.56 -11.12 5.84
C PHE A 46 -0.50 -11.19 6.94
N PRO A 47 -0.72 -10.66 8.16
CA PRO A 47 0.25 -10.78 9.25
C PRO A 47 0.61 -12.24 9.55
N SER A 48 -0.37 -13.15 9.67
CA SER A 48 -0.10 -14.55 9.95
C SER A 48 0.56 -15.27 8.78
N VAL A 49 0.14 -14.97 7.54
CA VAL A 49 0.80 -15.52 6.34
C VAL A 49 2.26 -15.07 6.29
N ALA A 50 2.54 -13.79 6.55
CA ALA A 50 3.88 -13.23 6.55
C ALA A 50 4.77 -13.86 7.63
N ILE A 51 4.23 -14.05 8.84
CA ILE A 51 4.93 -14.74 9.94
C ILE A 51 5.24 -16.20 9.55
N GLN A 52 4.28 -16.94 9.02
CA GLN A 52 4.49 -18.33 8.60
C GLN A 52 5.47 -18.47 7.42
N ALA A 53 5.53 -17.47 6.54
CA ALA A 53 6.53 -17.38 5.48
C ALA A 53 7.93 -16.98 5.98
N GLY A 54 8.07 -16.53 7.24
CA GLY A 54 9.32 -15.99 7.78
C GLY A 54 9.67 -14.61 7.21
N LYS A 55 8.65 -13.81 6.86
CA LYS A 55 8.75 -12.58 6.06
C LYS A 55 7.86 -11.43 6.58
N PRO A 56 7.91 -11.07 7.88
CA PRO A 56 6.96 -10.14 8.51
C PRO A 56 6.93 -8.71 7.92
N ASP A 57 8.04 -8.25 7.33
CA ASP A 57 8.18 -6.88 6.82
C ASP A 57 7.78 -6.74 5.34
N THR A 58 7.35 -7.84 4.73
CA THR A 58 6.99 -7.89 3.31
C THR A 58 5.70 -7.14 3.06
N ASP A 59 5.62 -6.43 1.94
CA ASP A 59 4.36 -5.84 1.50
C ASP A 59 3.34 -6.93 1.14
N PRO A 60 2.05 -6.79 1.49
CA PRO A 60 1.04 -7.79 1.20
C PRO A 60 0.95 -8.20 -0.28
N PHE A 61 1.08 -7.25 -1.22
CA PHE A 61 1.06 -7.58 -2.64
C PHE A 61 2.28 -8.40 -3.06
N ASP A 62 3.48 -8.00 -2.61
CA ASP A 62 4.70 -8.77 -2.88
C ASP A 62 4.62 -10.18 -2.29
N LEU A 63 4.08 -10.32 -1.08
CA LEU A 63 3.87 -11.61 -0.42
C LEU A 63 2.95 -12.50 -1.25
N LEU A 64 1.82 -11.98 -1.72
CA LEU A 64 0.91 -12.74 -2.58
C LEU A 64 1.57 -13.14 -3.90
N CYS A 65 2.27 -12.20 -4.55
CA CYS A 65 2.98 -12.48 -5.80
C CYS A 65 4.05 -13.55 -5.63
N HIS A 66 4.78 -13.53 -4.53
CA HIS A 66 5.81 -14.52 -4.23
C HIS A 66 5.20 -15.91 -3.98
N LEU A 67 4.18 -15.99 -3.13
CA LEU A 67 3.54 -17.27 -2.80
C LEU A 67 2.86 -17.89 -4.03
N ALA A 68 2.15 -17.09 -4.81
CA ALA A 68 1.36 -17.57 -5.94
C ALA A 68 2.19 -17.73 -7.23
N PHE A 69 3.16 -16.86 -7.48
CA PHE A 69 3.82 -16.76 -8.78
C PHE A 69 5.34 -16.78 -8.71
N ASN A 70 5.92 -17.04 -7.52
CA ASN A 70 7.37 -17.05 -7.29
C ASN A 70 8.06 -15.75 -7.73
N ALA A 71 7.36 -14.62 -7.61
CA ALA A 71 7.90 -13.31 -7.91
C ALA A 71 8.94 -12.85 -6.85
N PRO A 72 9.82 -11.90 -7.19
CA PRO A 72 10.69 -11.24 -6.23
C PRO A 72 9.88 -10.57 -5.10
N LEU A 73 10.44 -10.62 -3.88
CA LEU A 73 9.86 -9.99 -2.70
C LEU A 73 10.48 -8.62 -2.46
N LEU A 74 9.62 -7.61 -2.30
CA LEU A 74 10.02 -6.32 -1.76
C LEU A 74 9.39 -6.10 -0.38
N THR A 75 10.13 -5.42 0.49
CA THR A 75 9.58 -4.93 1.75
C THR A 75 8.80 -3.64 1.54
N ARG A 76 7.92 -3.31 2.48
CA ARG A 76 7.20 -2.02 2.49
C ARG A 76 8.17 -0.84 2.41
N ARG A 77 9.26 -0.91 3.17
CA ARG A 77 10.37 0.06 3.14
C ARG A 77 10.98 0.21 1.74
N GLN A 78 11.29 -0.91 1.07
CA GLN A 78 11.86 -0.88 -0.28
C GLN A 78 10.91 -0.24 -1.30
N ARG A 79 9.60 -0.51 -1.21
CA ARG A 79 8.61 0.16 -2.08
C ARG A 79 8.56 1.66 -1.82
N ALA A 80 8.48 2.07 -0.56
CA ALA A 80 8.47 3.48 -0.18
C ALA A 80 9.73 4.22 -0.67
N ASP A 81 10.91 3.64 -0.42
CA ASP A 81 12.18 4.23 -0.83
C ASP A 81 12.30 4.32 -2.36
N ARG A 82 11.76 3.32 -3.09
CA ARG A 82 11.72 3.33 -4.55
C ARG A 82 10.89 4.51 -5.05
N VAL A 83 9.69 4.72 -4.50
CA VAL A 83 8.82 5.84 -4.88
C VAL A 83 9.52 7.17 -4.58
N LYS A 84 10.10 7.35 -3.39
CA LYS A 84 10.85 8.58 -3.03
C LYS A 84 11.99 8.86 -4.02
N LYS A 85 12.71 7.83 -4.45
CA LYS A 85 13.88 7.96 -5.35
C LYS A 85 13.52 8.13 -6.83
N GLN A 86 12.50 7.43 -7.31
CA GLN A 86 12.17 7.35 -8.75
C GLN A 86 11.13 8.38 -9.15
N GLU A 87 10.16 8.69 -8.28
CA GLU A 87 9.01 9.54 -8.60
C GLU A 87 9.23 11.01 -8.26
N THR A 88 10.45 11.51 -8.48
CA THR A 88 10.84 12.89 -8.15
C THR A 88 9.96 13.94 -8.83
N ASN A 89 9.50 13.68 -10.05
CA ASN A 89 8.60 14.57 -10.77
C ASN A 89 7.24 14.70 -10.07
N PHE A 90 6.70 13.62 -9.52
CA PHE A 90 5.44 13.65 -8.77
C PHE A 90 5.55 14.61 -7.57
N PHE A 91 6.60 14.47 -6.76
CA PHE A 91 6.80 15.32 -5.58
C PHE A 91 7.07 16.79 -5.92
N ARG A 92 7.63 17.09 -7.10
CA ARG A 92 7.91 18.46 -7.55
C ARG A 92 6.67 19.29 -7.83
N PHE A 93 5.51 18.67 -8.05
CA PHE A 93 4.24 19.40 -8.25
C PHE A 93 3.66 19.98 -6.96
N PHE A 94 4.09 19.50 -5.80
CA PHE A 94 3.56 19.90 -4.50
C PHE A 94 4.46 20.95 -3.82
N SER A 95 3.83 21.79 -2.98
CA SER A 95 4.56 22.69 -2.08
C SER A 95 5.43 21.89 -1.10
N PRO A 96 6.44 22.51 -0.47
CA PRO A 96 7.27 21.84 0.54
C PRO A 96 6.44 21.13 1.62
N GLU A 97 5.41 21.79 2.16
CA GLU A 97 4.58 21.24 3.23
C GLU A 97 3.71 20.08 2.76
N ALA A 98 3.13 20.17 1.56
CA ALA A 98 2.36 19.05 0.98
C ALA A 98 3.25 17.86 0.62
N ARG A 99 4.49 18.13 0.18
CA ARG A 99 5.49 17.09 -0.08
C ARG A 99 5.89 16.36 1.20
N GLU A 100 6.19 17.07 2.28
CA GLU A 100 6.52 16.47 3.57
C GLU A 100 5.41 15.53 4.06
N ILE A 101 4.14 15.94 3.91
CA ILE A 101 2.99 15.08 4.24
C ILE A 101 2.99 13.78 3.40
N LEU A 102 3.26 13.86 2.09
CA LEU A 102 3.34 12.67 1.23
C LEU A 102 4.52 11.77 1.62
N GLU A 103 5.65 12.34 2.02
CA GLU A 103 6.82 11.59 2.49
C GLU A 103 6.58 10.90 3.84
N ASP A 104 5.86 11.56 4.74
CA ASP A 104 5.41 11.02 6.03
C ASP A 104 4.40 9.89 5.84
N LEU A 105 3.49 10.03 4.88
CA LEU A 105 2.56 8.95 4.51
C LEU A 105 3.34 7.70 4.05
N LEU A 106 4.37 7.86 3.20
CA LEU A 106 5.23 6.76 2.79
C LEU A 106 6.03 6.15 3.94
N GLU A 107 6.54 6.99 4.85
CA GLU A 107 7.27 6.54 6.04
C GLU A 107 6.38 5.67 6.92
N LYS A 108 5.14 6.12 7.11
CA LYS A 108 4.15 5.42 7.91
C LYS A 108 3.73 4.09 7.30
N TYR A 109 3.54 4.07 5.98
CA TYR A 109 3.34 2.84 5.22
C TYR A 109 4.51 1.85 5.41
N ALA A 110 5.75 2.34 5.34
CA ALA A 110 6.94 1.51 5.52
C ALA A 110 7.07 0.92 6.93
N ALA A 111 6.64 1.64 7.97
CA ALA A 111 6.69 1.20 9.36
C ALA A 111 5.53 0.27 9.73
N ASP A 112 4.29 0.72 9.55
CA ASP A 112 3.13 0.12 10.20
C ASP A 112 2.40 -0.90 9.32
N GLY A 113 2.47 -0.78 7.98
CA GLY A 113 1.99 -1.77 7.00
C GLY A 113 0.49 -2.04 6.94
N GLU A 114 -0.25 -1.72 7.99
CA GLU A 114 -1.71 -1.80 8.05
C GLU A 114 -2.41 -0.54 7.54
N ILE A 115 -1.66 0.54 7.32
CA ILE A 115 -2.25 1.81 6.91
C ILE A 115 -2.53 1.75 5.42
N GLN A 116 -3.75 1.32 5.13
CA GLN A 116 -4.46 1.83 3.97
C GLN A 116 -4.48 3.36 4.11
N PHE A 117 -4.17 4.08 3.04
CA PHE A 117 -4.21 5.55 3.03
C PHE A 117 -5.66 6.07 3.07
N THR A 118 -6.41 5.62 4.08
CA THR A 118 -7.83 5.87 4.26
C THR A 118 -8.01 7.29 4.75
N LEU A 119 -8.42 8.16 3.83
CA LEU A 119 -8.77 9.53 4.13
C LEU A 119 -10.18 9.59 4.75
N PRO A 120 -10.43 10.45 5.76
CA PRO A 120 -9.49 11.41 6.34
C PRO A 120 -8.69 10.86 7.54
N ASP A 121 -8.87 9.61 7.93
CA ASP A 121 -8.37 9.09 9.20
C ASP A 121 -6.85 9.02 9.29
N VAL A 122 -6.17 8.70 8.18
CA VAL A 122 -4.70 8.71 8.12
C VAL A 122 -4.11 10.09 8.46
N LEU A 123 -4.85 11.18 8.21
CA LEU A 123 -4.39 12.55 8.50
C LEU A 123 -4.39 12.88 10.01
N LYS A 124 -5.11 12.09 10.80
CA LYS A 124 -5.23 12.28 12.26
C LYS A 124 -4.13 11.56 13.04
N VAL A 125 -3.24 10.85 12.36
CA VAL A 125 -2.21 10.03 13.00
C VAL A 125 -0.84 10.69 12.88
N PRO A 126 0.00 10.69 13.94
CA PRO A 126 1.38 11.17 13.84
C PRO A 126 2.22 10.36 12.82
N PRO A 127 3.20 11.00 12.15
CA PRO A 127 3.51 12.43 12.21
C PRO A 127 2.60 13.32 11.35
N ILE A 128 1.69 12.75 10.52
CA ILE A 128 0.83 13.52 9.63
C ILE A 128 0.01 14.58 10.38
N SER A 129 -0.55 14.23 11.54
CA SER A 129 -1.32 15.17 12.38
C SER A 129 -0.51 16.33 12.96
N GLN A 130 0.82 16.30 12.87
CA GLN A 130 1.70 17.41 13.29
C GLN A 130 1.71 18.54 12.24
N HIS A 131 1.24 18.28 11.02
CA HIS A 131 1.14 19.26 9.95
C HIS A 131 -0.10 20.16 10.03
N GLY A 132 -0.95 19.96 11.03
CA GLY A 132 -2.19 20.71 11.25
C GLY A 132 -3.41 19.81 11.45
N ASN A 133 -4.56 20.42 11.63
CA ASN A 133 -5.84 19.70 11.60
C ASN A 133 -6.21 19.27 10.17
N VAL A 134 -7.23 18.42 10.03
CA VAL A 134 -7.67 17.88 8.73
C VAL A 134 -7.95 18.98 7.69
N ASN A 135 -8.59 20.08 8.07
CA ASN A 135 -8.91 21.16 7.13
C ASN A 135 -7.66 21.93 6.68
N GLU A 136 -6.72 22.17 7.60
CA GLU A 136 -5.43 22.80 7.27
C GLU A 136 -4.62 21.94 6.31
N ILE A 137 -4.54 20.63 6.58
CA ILE A 137 -3.87 19.68 5.70
C ILE A 137 -4.54 19.67 4.32
N VAL A 138 -5.87 19.58 4.25
CA VAL A 138 -6.61 19.66 2.98
C VAL A 138 -6.28 20.95 2.21
N GLY A 139 -6.17 22.08 2.91
CA GLY A 139 -5.80 23.37 2.33
C GLY A 139 -4.41 23.37 1.69
N LYS A 140 -3.43 22.66 2.26
CA LYS A 140 -2.06 22.53 1.72
C LYS A 140 -2.02 21.86 0.35
N PHE A 141 -3.01 21.03 0.02
CA PHE A 141 -3.14 20.39 -1.29
C PHE A 141 -4.01 21.19 -2.27
N GLY A 142 -4.61 22.29 -1.84
CA GLY A 142 -5.52 23.10 -2.66
C GLY A 142 -6.98 22.63 -2.64
N GLY A 143 -7.33 21.67 -1.77
CA GLY A 143 -8.70 21.16 -1.63
C GLY A 143 -8.77 19.65 -1.42
N ALA A 144 -9.96 19.17 -1.04
CA ALA A 144 -10.19 17.77 -0.68
C ALA A 144 -9.99 16.83 -1.89
N ASP A 145 -10.37 17.29 -3.08
CA ASP A 145 -10.23 16.50 -4.31
C ASP A 145 -8.77 16.39 -4.75
N GLN A 146 -7.99 17.47 -4.62
CA GLN A 146 -6.56 17.48 -4.90
C GLN A 146 -5.79 16.61 -3.92
N LEU A 147 -6.13 16.65 -2.62
CA LEU A 147 -5.57 15.73 -1.63
C LEU A 147 -5.88 14.27 -1.99
N ARG A 148 -7.14 13.96 -2.30
CA ARG A 148 -7.54 12.59 -2.67
C ARG A 148 -6.81 12.12 -3.92
N ALA A 149 -6.69 12.98 -4.93
CA ALA A 149 -5.95 12.67 -6.15
C ALA A 149 -4.46 12.43 -5.86
N ALA A 150 -3.82 13.25 -5.02
CA ALA A 150 -2.42 13.09 -4.65
C ALA A 150 -2.18 11.76 -3.90
N VAL A 151 -3.05 11.42 -2.95
CA VAL A 151 -2.95 10.17 -2.17
C VAL A 151 -3.23 8.93 -3.03
N ASN A 152 -4.18 9.01 -3.97
CA ASN A 152 -4.45 7.92 -4.92
C ASN A 152 -3.29 7.72 -5.91
N GLN A 153 -2.70 8.82 -6.39
CA GLN A 153 -1.52 8.77 -7.24
C GLN A 153 -0.34 8.16 -6.48
N LEU A 154 -0.10 8.58 -5.24
CA LEU A 154 0.97 8.03 -4.38
C LEU A 154 0.81 6.52 -4.18
N GLN A 155 -0.42 6.05 -3.96
CA GLN A 155 -0.74 4.62 -3.87
C GLN A 155 -0.47 3.87 -5.16
N SER A 156 -0.86 4.44 -6.30
CA SER A 156 -0.60 3.83 -7.61
C SER A 156 0.89 3.70 -7.87
N LEU A 157 1.67 4.73 -7.53
CA LEU A 157 3.12 4.76 -7.66
C LEU A 157 3.84 3.69 -6.82
N LEU A 158 3.29 3.29 -5.67
CA LEU A 158 3.84 2.17 -4.90
C LEU A 158 3.83 0.87 -5.72
N TYR A 159 2.86 0.67 -6.61
CA TYR A 159 2.61 -0.60 -7.31
C TYR A 159 2.85 -0.58 -8.82
N ALA A 160 3.07 0.59 -9.42
CA ALA A 160 3.23 0.76 -10.87
C ALA A 160 4.54 0.21 -11.48
N ALA A 161 5.41 -0.42 -10.67
CA ALA A 161 6.83 -0.55 -10.99
C ALA A 161 7.41 -1.93 -10.70
#